data_AF-A0A812RTW7-F1
#
_entry.id   AF-A0A812RTW7-F1
#
_cell.length_a   1.000
_cell.length_b   1.000
_cell.length_c   1.000
_cell.angle_alpha   90.00
_cell.angle_beta   90.00
_cell.angle_gamma   90.00
#
_symmetry.space_group_name_H-M   'P 1'
#
loop_
_entity.id
_entity.type
_entity.pdbx_description
1 polymer ?
#
loop_
_entity_poly.entity_id
_entity_poly.type
_entity_poly.pdbx_seq_one_letter_code
_entity_poly.pdbx_strand_id
1 'polypeptide(L)'
;MDDPFYQPSCSGSWTGGNCVTVFKSPYGHILSHWGLVDKGSILDVSLAVSGLLLYSCYFLAISVKVPFPFREQAFLGVATSGAFFSIYLLYVIKFILKEFCIVCFSFHCCNFAMLALAILEYRAPEVGKRAAKKE
;
A
#
# COMPACT_ATOMS: atom_id res chain seq x y z
N MET A 1 -5.03 16.03 -13.75
CA MET A 1 -4.29 15.26 -14.77
C MET A 1 -5.21 15.17 -15.99
N ASP A 2 -5.34 16.29 -16.68
CA ASP A 2 -6.51 16.61 -17.50
C ASP A 2 -6.18 16.76 -18.99
N ASP A 3 -4.96 16.42 -19.38
CA ASP A 3 -4.58 16.37 -20.79
C ASP A 3 -5.13 15.07 -21.44
N PRO A 4 -5.95 15.18 -22.49
CA PRO A 4 -6.57 14.02 -23.15
C PRO A 4 -5.58 13.19 -23.99
N PHE A 5 -4.39 13.73 -24.29
CA PHE A 5 -3.33 13.04 -25.02
C PHE A 5 -2.29 12.40 -24.10
N TYR A 6 -2.40 12.60 -22.78
CA TYR A 6 -1.49 11.99 -21.82
C TYR A 6 -1.67 10.46 -21.78
N GLN A 7 -0.61 9.75 -22.18
CA GLN A 7 -0.49 8.30 -22.01
C GLN A 7 0.68 7.96 -21.08
N PRO A 8 0.42 7.40 -19.89
CA PRO A 8 1.49 6.90 -19.04
C PRO A 8 2.12 5.64 -19.62
N SER A 9 3.38 5.38 -19.26
CA SER A 9 4.09 4.17 -19.71
C SER A 9 3.44 2.86 -19.25
N CYS A 10 2.62 2.90 -18.20
CA CYS A 10 1.85 1.74 -17.73
C CYS A 10 0.51 1.53 -18.44
N SER A 11 0.14 2.38 -19.41
CA SER A 11 -1.01 2.16 -20.28
C SER A 11 -0.53 1.57 -21.60
N GLY A 12 -0.85 0.30 -21.85
CA GLY A 12 -0.51 -0.38 -23.09
C GLY A 12 -1.33 -1.65 -23.28
N SER A 13 -1.54 -2.05 -24.53
CA SER A 13 -2.17 -3.34 -24.84
C SER A 13 -1.35 -4.52 -24.31
N TRP A 14 -0.02 -4.38 -24.31
CA TRP A 14 0.91 -5.38 -23.78
C TRP A 14 0.85 -5.54 -22.25
N THR A 15 0.45 -4.49 -21.51
CA THR A 15 0.24 -4.56 -20.06
C THR A 15 -1.15 -5.08 -19.70
N GLY A 16 -2.01 -5.42 -20.67
CA GLY A 16 -3.33 -6.01 -20.45
C GLY A 16 -4.42 -5.06 -19.94
N GLY A 17 -4.15 -3.75 -19.85
CA GLY A 17 -5.10 -2.76 -19.36
C GLY A 17 -4.54 -1.34 -19.24
N ASN A 18 -5.39 -0.39 -18.84
CA ASN A 18 -5.05 1.03 -18.75
C ASN A 18 -4.98 1.51 -17.29
N CYS A 19 -3.77 1.79 -16.80
CA CYS A 19 -3.56 2.33 -15.46
C CYS A 19 -4.24 3.71 -15.24
N VAL A 20 -4.42 4.52 -16.30
CA VAL A 20 -5.14 5.81 -16.19
C VAL A 20 -6.57 5.59 -15.75
N THR A 21 -7.26 4.61 -16.34
CA THR A 21 -8.65 4.28 -15.99
C THR A 21 -8.76 3.89 -14.51
N VAL A 22 -7.79 3.13 -14.00
CA VAL A 22 -7.76 2.73 -12.59
C VAL A 22 -7.58 3.92 -11.66
N PHE A 23 -6.59 4.79 -11.92
CA PHE A 23 -6.32 5.94 -11.06
C PHE A 23 -7.34 7.09 -11.19
N LYS A 24 -8.01 7.23 -12.35
CA LYS A 24 -9.11 8.19 -12.54
C LYS A 24 -10.45 7.68 -12.02
N SER A 25 -10.56 6.39 -11.72
CA SER A 25 -11.79 5.85 -11.15
C SER A 25 -12.09 6.45 -9.77
N PRO A 26 -13.35 6.41 -9.30
CA PRO A 26 -13.69 6.83 -7.95
C PRO A 26 -12.87 6.11 -6.86
N TYR A 27 -12.43 4.88 -7.13
CA TYR A 27 -11.60 4.07 -6.22
C TYR A 27 -10.15 4.56 -6.12
N GLY A 28 -9.70 5.39 -7.06
CA GLY A 28 -8.41 6.10 -6.97
C GLY A 28 -8.37 7.07 -5.78
N HIS A 29 -9.53 7.46 -5.26
CA HIS A 29 -9.73 8.36 -4.12
C HIS A 29 -10.61 7.69 -3.07
N ILE A 30 -10.08 6.64 -2.43
CA ILE A 30 -10.88 5.70 -1.63
C ILE A 30 -11.56 6.35 -0.41
N LEU A 31 -10.91 7.34 0.21
CA LEU A 31 -11.45 8.05 1.38
C LEU A 31 -12.67 8.89 1.02
N SER A 32 -12.62 9.56 -0.13
CA SER A 32 -13.77 10.30 -0.64
C SER A 32 -14.84 9.36 -1.20
N HIS A 33 -14.44 8.23 -1.81
CA HIS A 33 -15.39 7.20 -2.26
C HIS A 33 -16.21 6.58 -1.11
N TRP A 34 -15.61 6.38 0.07
CA TRP A 34 -16.33 5.92 1.25
C TRP A 34 -17.14 7.01 1.95
N GLY A 35 -17.14 8.24 1.45
CA GLY A 35 -17.85 9.37 2.04
C GLY A 35 -17.28 9.82 3.39
N LEU A 36 -16.07 9.38 3.74
CA LEU A 36 -15.38 9.81 4.96
C LEU A 36 -14.86 11.25 4.86
N VAL A 37 -14.65 11.73 3.63
CA VAL A 37 -13.97 13.00 3.33
C VAL A 37 -14.61 13.67 2.12
N ASP A 38 -14.80 14.99 2.19
CA ASP A 38 -15.29 15.79 1.05
C ASP A 38 -14.30 15.77 -0.12
N LYS A 39 -14.86 15.64 -1.34
CA LYS A 39 -14.10 15.65 -2.60
C LYS A 39 -13.30 16.95 -2.72
N GLY A 40 -11.99 16.83 -2.93
CA GLY A 40 -11.08 17.98 -3.07
C GLY A 40 -10.58 18.60 -1.76
N SER A 41 -10.88 18.02 -0.61
CA SER A 41 -10.22 18.41 0.65
C SER A 41 -8.79 17.84 0.72
N ILE A 42 -7.98 18.34 1.67
CA ILE A 42 -6.57 17.94 1.84
C ILE A 42 -6.44 16.43 2.15
N LEU A 43 -7.48 15.82 2.70
CA LEU A 43 -7.57 14.40 3.03
C LEU A 43 -8.14 13.54 1.88
N ASP A 44 -8.44 14.13 0.73
CA ASP A 44 -8.81 13.41 -0.49
C ASP A 44 -7.56 12.81 -1.15
N VAL A 45 -6.93 11.90 -0.42
CA VAL A 45 -5.63 11.35 -0.75
C VAL A 45 -5.79 10.29 -1.85
N SER A 46 -5.11 10.51 -2.97
CA SER A 46 -5.01 9.50 -4.02
C SER A 46 -4.37 8.23 -3.48
N LEU A 47 -4.82 7.08 -3.99
CA LEU A 47 -4.29 5.77 -3.63
C LEU A 47 -2.76 5.68 -3.78
N ALA A 48 -2.18 6.38 -4.77
CA ALA A 48 -0.73 6.46 -4.95
C ALA A 48 -0.04 7.16 -3.77
N VAL A 49 -0.61 8.25 -3.25
CA VAL A 49 -0.08 8.99 -2.11
C VAL A 49 -0.21 8.16 -0.83
N SER A 50 -1.34 7.47 -0.63
CA SER A 50 -1.50 6.54 0.49
C SER A 50 -0.45 5.41 0.47
N GLY A 51 -0.13 4.89 -0.71
CA GLY A 51 0.96 3.93 -0.88
C GLY A 51 2.34 4.51 -0.56
N LEU A 52 2.61 5.75 -0.98
CA LEU A 52 3.85 6.45 -0.64
C LEU A 52 4.00 6.65 0.88
N LEU A 53 2.91 7.05 1.56
CA LEU A 53 2.89 7.18 3.02
C LEU A 53 3.19 5.84 3.70
N LEU A 54 2.56 4.74 3.24
CA LEU A 54 2.79 3.41 3.79
C LEU A 54 4.26 2.98 3.67
N TYR A 55 4.86 3.08 2.47
CA TYR A 55 6.26 2.71 2.28
C TYR A 55 7.23 3.64 3.00
N SER A 56 6.90 4.93 3.12
CA SER A 56 7.68 5.87 3.94
C SER A 56 7.68 5.46 5.41
N CYS A 57 6.51 5.05 5.94
CA CYS A 57 6.40 4.51 7.30
C CYS A 57 7.22 3.23 7.47
N TYR A 58 7.19 2.30 6.49
CA TYR A 58 8.05 1.11 6.54
C TYR A 58 9.54 1.46 6.53
N PHE A 59 9.95 2.38 5.66
CA PHE A 59 11.33 2.83 5.60
C PHE A 59 11.80 3.44 6.92
N LEU A 60 10.97 4.28 7.55
CA LEU A 60 11.24 4.86 8.87
C LEU A 60 11.28 3.79 9.96
N ALA A 61 10.35 2.85 9.97
CA ALA A 61 10.29 1.77 10.96
C ALA A 61 11.53 0.85 10.92
N ILE A 62 12.12 0.67 9.74
CA ILE A 62 13.35 -0.10 9.55
C ILE A 62 14.59 0.75 9.89
N SER A 63 14.62 2.01 9.50
CA SER A 63 15.79 2.89 9.65
C SER A 63 15.98 3.41 11.08
N VAL A 64 14.88 3.67 11.81
CA VAL A 64 14.91 4.24 13.14
C VAL A 64 15.07 3.13 14.19
N LYS A 65 16.28 2.99 14.74
CA LYS A 65 16.61 2.00 15.79
C LYS A 65 16.22 2.46 17.20
N VAL A 66 15.04 3.07 17.34
CA VAL A 66 14.51 3.46 18.66
C VAL A 66 13.92 2.21 19.34
N PRO A 67 14.28 1.91 20.60
CA PRO A 67 13.69 0.80 21.33
C PRO A 67 12.21 1.11 21.62
N PHE A 68 11.31 0.51 20.84
CA PHE A 68 9.87 0.64 21.01
C PHE A 68 9.30 -0.74 21.38
N PRO A 69 8.62 -0.89 22.54
CA PRO A 69 8.25 -2.19 23.10
C PRO A 69 7.20 -2.96 22.28
N PHE A 70 6.54 -2.30 21.33
CA PHE A 70 5.50 -2.90 20.48
C PHE A 70 5.83 -2.80 18.98
N ARG A 71 7.10 -2.68 18.61
CA ARG A 71 7.53 -2.41 17.23
C ARG A 71 7.11 -3.54 16.28
N GLU A 72 7.39 -4.78 16.65
CA GLU A 72 7.09 -5.96 15.83
C GLU A 72 5.58 -6.17 15.68
N GLN A 73 4.82 -5.98 16.76
CA GLN A 73 3.35 -6.07 16.74
C GLN A 73 2.73 -4.97 15.87
N ALA A 74 3.19 -3.73 16.01
CA ALA A 74 2.74 -2.62 15.18
C ALA A 74 3.08 -2.84 13.71
N PHE A 75 4.30 -3.29 13.41
CA PHE A 75 4.73 -3.58 12.04
C PHE A 75 3.91 -4.71 11.41
N LEU A 76 3.65 -5.79 12.15
CA LEU A 76 2.79 -6.88 11.71
C LEU A 76 1.34 -6.41 11.49
N GLY A 77 0.80 -5.58 12.39
CA GLY A 77 -0.55 -5.03 12.26
C GLY A 77 -0.72 -4.14 11.03
N VAL A 78 0.25 -3.26 10.76
CA VAL A 78 0.27 -2.43 9.56
C VAL A 78 0.41 -3.29 8.30
N ALA A 79 1.31 -4.27 8.29
CA ALA A 79 1.48 -5.15 7.13
C ALA A 79 0.24 -6.01 6.86
N THR A 80 -0.41 -6.50 7.91
CA THR A 80 -1.64 -7.30 7.82
C THR A 80 -2.80 -6.48 7.29
N SER A 81 -3.02 -5.28 7.84
CA SER A 81 -4.06 -4.36 7.34
C SER A 81 -3.80 -3.94 5.88
N GLY A 82 -2.54 -3.67 5.51
CA GLY A 82 -2.15 -3.40 4.13
C GLY A 82 -2.40 -4.57 3.17
N ALA A 83 -2.25 -5.81 3.63
CA ALA A 83 -2.56 -7.00 2.84
C ALA A 83 -4.08 -7.18 2.65
N PHE A 84 -4.88 -7.03 3.70
CA PHE A 84 -6.36 -7.05 3.57
C PHE A 84 -6.86 -5.96 2.63
N PHE A 85 -6.31 -4.75 2.76
CA PHE A 85 -6.62 -3.65 1.86
C PHE A 85 -6.18 -3.93 0.41
N SER A 86 -5.04 -4.61 0.22
CA SER A 86 -4.59 -5.05 -1.10
C SER A 86 -5.54 -6.07 -1.73
N ILE A 87 -6.09 -7.01 -0.96
CA ILE A 87 -7.10 -7.97 -1.45
C ILE A 87 -8.36 -7.22 -1.90
N TYR A 88 -8.83 -6.25 -1.11
CA TYR A 88 -9.99 -5.42 -1.47
C TYR A 88 -9.77 -4.68 -2.80
N LEU A 89 -8.62 -4.04 -2.99
CA LEU A 89 -8.32 -3.32 -4.22
C LEU A 89 -8.16 -4.24 -5.43
N LEU A 90 -7.53 -5.41 -5.26
CA LEU A 90 -7.47 -6.43 -6.30
C LEU A 90 -8.88 -6.88 -6.73
N TYR A 91 -9.80 -7.01 -5.78
CA TYR A 91 -11.20 -7.30 -6.07
C TYR A 91 -11.85 -6.18 -6.88
N VAL A 92 -11.69 -4.92 -6.48
CA VAL A 92 -12.23 -3.75 -7.19
C VAL A 92 -11.69 -3.69 -8.63
N ILE A 93 -10.38 -3.82 -8.81
CA ILE A 93 -9.73 -3.74 -10.12
C ILE A 93 -10.24 -4.86 -11.04
N LYS A 94 -10.32 -6.10 -10.52
CA LYS A 94 -10.71 -7.27 -11.31
C LYS A 94 -12.21 -7.34 -11.63
N PHE A 95 -13.07 -7.09 -10.64
CA PHE A 95 -14.51 -7.33 -10.78
C PHE A 95 -15.31 -6.08 -11.14
N ILE A 96 -14.90 -4.90 -10.65
CA ILE A 96 -15.65 -3.65 -10.84
C ILE A 96 -15.12 -2.91 -12.07
N LEU A 97 -13.82 -2.61 -12.09
CA LEU A 97 -13.20 -1.86 -13.19
C LEU A 97 -12.94 -2.72 -14.41
N LYS A 98 -12.64 -4.02 -14.22
CA LYS A 98 -12.29 -4.97 -15.28
C LYS A 98 -11.08 -4.53 -16.11
N GLU A 99 -10.14 -3.83 -15.48
CA GLU A 99 -8.89 -3.35 -16.06
C GLU A 99 -7.72 -4.08 -15.40
N PHE A 100 -6.70 -4.48 -16.16
CA PHE A 100 -5.48 -5.03 -15.56
C PHE A 100 -4.40 -3.95 -15.49
N CYS A 101 -4.14 -3.44 -14.27
CA CYS A 101 -3.07 -2.49 -14.02
C CYS A 101 -1.85 -3.22 -13.43
N ILE A 102 -0.81 -3.38 -14.24
CA ILE A 102 0.44 -4.05 -13.84
C ILE A 102 1.12 -3.37 -12.64
N VAL A 103 1.08 -2.03 -12.57
CA VAL A 103 1.68 -1.27 -11.46
C VAL A 103 0.95 -1.55 -10.14
N CYS A 104 -0.38 -1.56 -10.15
CA CYS A 104 -1.18 -1.91 -8.98
C CYS A 104 -0.91 -3.37 -8.56
N PHE A 105 -0.85 -4.28 -9.53
CA PHE A 105 -0.53 -5.69 -9.25
C PHE A 105 0.84 -5.84 -8.59
N SER A 106 1.89 -5.21 -9.13
CA SER A 106 3.23 -5.20 -8.53
C SER A 106 3.23 -4.61 -7.13
N PHE A 107 2.51 -3.50 -6.91
CA PHE A 107 2.35 -2.88 -5.59
C PHE A 107 1.72 -3.84 -4.58
N HIS A 108 0.69 -4.59 -4.98
CA HIS A 108 0.07 -5.60 -4.12
C HIS A 108 1.03 -6.77 -3.83
N CYS A 109 1.80 -7.23 -4.82
CA CYS A 109 2.85 -8.23 -4.59
C CYS A 109 3.87 -7.76 -3.55
N CYS A 110 4.31 -6.49 -3.64
CA CYS A 110 5.21 -5.91 -2.64
C CYS A 110 4.58 -5.87 -1.25
N ASN A 111 3.29 -5.51 -1.12
CA ASN A 111 2.60 -5.55 0.18
C ASN A 111 2.53 -6.97 0.78
N PHE A 112 2.28 -8.00 -0.04
CA PHE A 112 2.31 -9.39 0.44
C PHE A 112 3.72 -9.83 0.83
N ALA A 113 4.76 -9.42 0.10
CA ALA A 113 6.14 -9.66 0.48
C ALA A 113 6.50 -8.98 1.81
N MET A 114 6.05 -7.74 2.01
CA MET A 114 6.23 -7.02 3.29
C MET A 114 5.51 -7.73 4.45
N LEU A 115 4.32 -8.28 4.23
CA LEU A 115 3.64 -9.12 5.23
C LEU A 115 4.45 -10.38 5.55
N ALA A 116 4.99 -11.06 4.55
CA ALA A 116 5.84 -12.23 4.79
C ALA A 116 7.07 -11.85 5.64
N LEU A 117 7.73 -10.73 5.34
CA LEU A 117 8.84 -10.22 6.15
C LEU A 117 8.40 -9.87 7.58
N ALA A 118 7.23 -9.24 7.76
CA ALA A 118 6.69 -8.91 9.07
C ALA A 118 6.38 -10.17 9.90
N ILE A 119 5.88 -11.24 9.28
CA ILE A 119 5.64 -12.52 9.94
C ILE A 119 6.96 -13.17 10.36
N LEU A 120 7.99 -13.13 9.50
CA LEU A 120 9.31 -13.67 9.81
C LEU A 120 9.97 -12.91 10.98
N GLU A 121 9.90 -11.58 10.97
CA GLU A 121 10.38 -10.73 12.07
C GLU A 121 9.63 -11.03 13.37
N TYR A 122 8.29 -11.17 13.31
CA TYR A 122 7.48 -11.49 14.49
C TYR A 122 7.80 -12.87 15.08
N ARG A 123 8.16 -13.86 14.25
CA ARG A 123 8.58 -15.19 14.69
C ARG A 123 9.99 -15.21 15.29
N ALA A 124 10.85 -14.26 14.91
CA ALA A 124 12.22 -14.15 15.38
C ALA A 124 12.55 -12.70 15.83
N PRO A 125 11.90 -12.21 16.92
CA PRO A 125 11.93 -10.79 17.27
C PRO A 125 13.34 -10.31 17.63
N GLU A 126 13.79 -9.24 16.97
CA GLU A 126 15.07 -8.60 17.22
C GLU A 126 15.09 -7.84 18.56
N VAL A 127 13.97 -7.28 19.02
CA VAL A 127 13.89 -6.57 20.32
C VAL A 127 14.18 -7.50 21.49
N GLY A 128 13.67 -8.75 21.47
CA GLY A 128 13.93 -9.73 22.51
C GLY A 128 15.42 -10.08 22.65
N LYS A 129 16.13 -10.20 21.52
CA LYS A 129 17.58 -10.44 21.51
C LYS A 129 18.38 -9.25 22.04
N ARG A 130 17.94 -8.01 21.78
CA ARG A 130 18.60 -6.79 22.29
C ARG A 130 18.37 -6.57 23.78
N ALA A 131 17.20 -6.91 24.31
CA ALA A 131 16.93 -6.89 25.74
C ALA A 131 17.82 -7.90 26.47
N ALA A 132 17.88 -9.15 25.98
CA ALA A 132 18.72 -10.20 26.55
C ALA A 132 20.24 -9.95 26.46
N LYS A 133 20.70 -9.06 25.57
CA LYS A 133 22.11 -8.65 25.46
C LYS A 133 22.47 -7.49 26.40
N LYS A 134 21.48 -6.83 26.99
CA LYS A 134 21.66 -5.68 27.89
C LYS A 134 21.62 -6.06 29.38
N GLU A 135 21.12 -7.25 29.71
CA GLU A 135 21.24 -7.91 31.02
C GLU A 135 22.57 -8.69 31.11
#